data_AF-A0A6P3YA25-F1
#
_entry.id   AF-A0A6P3YA25-F1
#
_cell.length_a   1.000
_cell.length_b   1.000
_cell.length_c   1.000
_cell.angle_alpha   90.00
_cell.angle_beta   90.00
_cell.angle_gamma   90.00
#
_symmetry.space_group_name_H-M   'P 1'
#
loop_
_entity.id
_entity.type
_entity.pdbx_description
1 polymer ?
#
loop_
_entity_poly.entity_id
_entity_poly.type
_entity_poly.pdbx_seq_one_letter_code
_entity_poly.pdbx_strand_id
1 'polypeptide(L)'
;VDSCERLWVLDTGKLGDRQICRPQLLSFSLRTNKILSQYKFPKEQFKDDSLFVTLAVDVRDGKVGDKCGNTFVYIADVTGFALLVYDHQNTQSWKISNKLFYPYPPYGTFDIQGNMFDLMDGIIGLALSPMNENGDRILYFHSLASRVESWVPTS
;
A
#
# COMPACT_ATOMS: atom_id res chain seq x y z
N VAL A 1 6.66 -9.74 1.91
CA VAL A 1 6.51 -11.21 2.08
C VAL A 1 5.58 -11.43 3.24
N ASP A 2 4.62 -12.34 3.13
CA ASP A 2 3.66 -12.61 4.21
C ASP A 2 3.93 -13.93 4.94
N SER A 3 3.10 -14.24 5.95
CA SER A 3 3.18 -15.48 6.75
C SER A 3 2.91 -16.76 5.96
N CYS A 4 2.46 -16.65 4.71
CA CYS A 4 2.10 -17.76 3.85
C CYS A 4 3.16 -18.02 2.77
N GLU A 5 4.34 -17.41 2.94
CA GLU A 5 5.46 -17.47 2.00
C GLU A 5 5.06 -17.02 0.59
N ARG A 6 4.23 -15.97 0.54
CA ARG A 6 3.94 -15.25 -0.69
C ARG A 6 4.76 -13.97 -0.76
N LEU A 7 5.43 -13.78 -1.90
CA LEU A 7 6.05 -12.50 -2.25
C LEU A 7 5.00 -11.64 -2.97
N TRP A 8 4.66 -10.50 -2.38
CA TRP A 8 3.80 -9.50 -2.98
C TRP A 8 4.65 -8.43 -3.64
N VAL A 9 4.35 -8.14 -4.90
CA VAL A 9 5.07 -7.18 -5.73
C VAL A 9 4.07 -6.17 -6.28
N LEU A 10 4.40 -4.90 -6.10
CA LEU A 10 3.67 -3.78 -6.67
C LEU A 10 4.41 -3.30 -7.92
N ASP A 11 3.78 -3.47 -9.07
CA ASP A 11 4.21 -2.89 -10.33
C ASP A 11 3.49 -1.55 -10.52
N THR A 12 4.23 -0.45 -10.50
CA THR A 12 3.65 0.89 -10.65
C THR A 12 3.19 1.18 -12.07
N GLY A 13 3.68 0.42 -13.06
CA GLY A 13 3.46 0.69 -14.48
C GLY A 13 4.10 1.98 -14.98
N LYS A 14 4.98 2.61 -14.19
CA LYS A 14 5.66 3.88 -14.53
C LYS A 14 7.08 3.66 -15.04
N LEU A 15 7.47 4.47 -16.03
CA LEU A 15 8.84 4.65 -16.49
C LEU A 15 9.18 6.15 -16.40
N GLY A 16 9.94 6.51 -15.36
CA GLY A 16 10.03 7.92 -14.94
C GLY A 16 8.63 8.44 -14.60
N ASP A 17 8.28 9.62 -15.12
CA ASP A 17 6.97 10.24 -14.87
C ASP A 17 5.85 9.70 -15.77
N ARG A 18 6.17 8.84 -16.76
CA ARG A 18 5.22 8.37 -17.75
C ARG A 18 4.53 7.09 -17.29
N GLN A 19 3.19 7.10 -17.26
CA GLN A 19 2.37 5.90 -17.05
C GLN A 19 2.32 5.07 -18.34
N ILE A 20 3.03 3.94 -18.37
CA ILE A 20 3.10 3.04 -19.54
C ILE A 20 1.99 1.99 -19.49
N CYS A 21 1.74 1.44 -18.30
CA CYS A 21 0.77 0.36 -18.08
C CYS A 21 -0.12 0.68 -16.87
N ARG A 22 -1.24 -0.02 -16.69
CA ARG A 22 -1.99 0.07 -15.42
C ARG A 22 -1.11 -0.45 -14.26
N PRO A 23 -1.15 0.18 -13.07
CA PRO A 23 -0.54 -0.39 -11.87
C PRO A 23 -1.11 -1.77 -11.58
N GLN A 24 -0.28 -2.66 -11.03
CA GLN A 24 -0.64 -4.05 -10.79
C GLN A 24 -0.10 -4.54 -9.45
N LEU A 25 -0.85 -5.41 -8.81
CA LEU A 25 -0.42 -6.16 -7.64
C LEU A 25 -0.26 -7.62 -8.04
N LEU A 26 0.95 -8.15 -7.85
CA LEU A 26 1.29 -9.53 -8.14
C LEU A 26 1.58 -10.26 -6.83
N SER A 27 1.23 -11.53 -6.76
CA SER A 27 1.70 -12.42 -5.70
C SER A 27 2.40 -13.64 -6.31
N PHE A 28 3.51 -14.04 -5.70
CA PHE A 28 4.31 -15.19 -6.11
C PHE A 28 4.47 -16.16 -4.95
N SER A 29 4.42 -17.46 -5.23
CA SER A 29 4.74 -18.49 -4.25
C SER A 29 6.25 -18.60 -4.11
N LEU A 30 6.78 -18.38 -2.90
CA LEU A 30 8.21 -18.62 -2.61
C LEU A 30 8.56 -20.11 -2.58
N ARG A 31 7.57 -21.00 -2.41
CA ARG A 31 7.78 -22.46 -2.47
C ARG A 31 7.97 -22.97 -3.89
N THR A 32 7.22 -22.43 -4.84
CA THR A 32 7.15 -22.96 -6.22
C THR A 32 7.73 -22.02 -7.27
N ASN A 33 8.09 -20.79 -6.89
CA ASN A 33 8.56 -19.73 -7.79
C ASN A 33 7.58 -19.42 -8.94
N LYS A 34 6.28 -19.62 -8.70
CA LYS A 34 5.22 -19.35 -9.68
C LYS A 34 4.37 -18.17 -9.24
N ILE A 35 3.82 -17.46 -10.22
CA ILE A 35 2.80 -16.46 -9.98
C ILE A 35 1.54 -17.14 -9.45
N LEU A 36 0.97 -16.56 -8.39
CA LEU A 36 -0.28 -17.00 -7.75
C LEU A 36 -1.44 -16.11 -8.18
N SER A 37 -1.24 -14.79 -8.22
CA SER A 37 -2.23 -13.84 -8.68
C SER A 37 -1.61 -12.63 -9.36
N GLN A 38 -2.37 -12.01 -10.27
CA GLN A 38 -2.06 -10.75 -10.92
C GLN A 38 -3.33 -9.91 -10.98
N TYR A 39 -3.35 -8.79 -10.27
CA TYR A 39 -4.47 -7.87 -10.22
C TYR A 39 -4.10 -6.54 -10.85
N LYS A 40 -4.88 -6.06 -11.82
CA LYS A 40 -4.68 -4.74 -12.45
C LYS A 40 -5.68 -3.75 -11.88
N PHE A 41 -5.22 -2.66 -11.27
CA PHE A 41 -6.10 -1.67 -10.64
C PHE A 41 -7.03 -1.00 -11.66
N PRO A 42 -8.35 -0.87 -11.40
CA PRO A 42 -9.30 -0.17 -12.27
C PRO A 42 -8.87 1.26 -12.60
N LYS A 43 -9.20 1.76 -13.81
CA LYS A 43 -8.72 3.08 -14.27
C LYS A 43 -9.28 4.22 -13.42
N GLU A 44 -10.41 3.99 -12.76
CA GLU A 44 -11.07 4.96 -11.88
C GLU A 44 -10.34 5.13 -10.54
N GLN A 45 -9.41 4.23 -10.20
CA GLN A 45 -8.72 4.21 -8.91
C GLN A 45 -7.31 4.83 -8.95
N PHE A 46 -6.81 5.18 -10.11
CA PHE A 46 -5.52 5.85 -10.27
C PHE A 46 -5.58 6.88 -11.39
N LYS A 47 -4.77 7.93 -11.26
CA LYS A 47 -4.55 8.93 -12.30
C LYS A 47 -3.17 8.71 -12.93
N ASP A 48 -2.87 9.42 -14.01
CA ASP A 48 -1.58 9.27 -14.67
C ASP A 48 -0.41 9.79 -13.79
N ASP A 49 -0.71 10.71 -12.86
CA ASP A 49 0.23 11.20 -11.86
C ASP A 49 0.29 10.31 -10.59
N SER A 50 -0.64 9.39 -10.37
CA SER A 50 -0.61 8.45 -9.22
C SER A 50 0.70 7.65 -9.17
N LEU A 51 1.22 7.42 -7.97
CA LEU A 51 2.42 6.63 -7.75
C LEU A 51 2.20 5.76 -6.53
N PHE A 52 2.02 4.47 -6.77
CA PHE A 52 1.83 3.51 -5.69
C PHE A 52 3.20 3.07 -5.18
N VAL A 53 3.50 3.32 -3.90
CA VAL A 53 4.86 3.12 -3.36
C VAL A 53 4.90 2.02 -2.32
N THR A 54 4.13 2.15 -1.26
CA THR A 54 4.20 1.24 -0.12
C THR A 54 2.99 0.33 -0.11
N LEU A 55 3.21 -0.94 0.25
CA LEU A 55 2.15 -1.90 0.50
C LEU A 55 2.30 -2.52 1.90
N ALA A 56 1.17 -2.81 2.54
CA ALA A 56 1.09 -3.61 3.76
C ALA A 56 0.10 -4.77 3.54
N VAL A 57 0.55 -6.00 3.80
CA VAL A 57 -0.23 -7.22 3.58
C VAL A 57 -0.80 -7.70 4.90
N ASP A 58 -2.11 -7.82 4.98
CA ASP A 58 -2.85 -8.27 6.15
C ASP A 58 -3.51 -9.63 5.88
N VAL A 59 -2.90 -10.68 6.42
CA VAL A 59 -3.42 -12.05 6.36
C VAL A 59 -4.27 -12.31 7.61
N ARG A 60 -5.57 -12.56 7.42
CA ARG A 60 -6.56 -12.72 8.49
C ARG A 60 -6.79 -14.16 8.92
N ASP A 61 -6.70 -15.10 7.99
CA ASP A 61 -6.98 -16.53 8.20
C ASP A 61 -5.71 -17.39 8.30
N GLY A 62 -4.54 -16.78 8.49
CA GLY A 62 -3.26 -17.48 8.36
C GLY A 62 -2.76 -18.14 9.64
N LYS A 63 -3.26 -19.33 10.00
CA LYS A 63 -2.36 -20.33 10.59
C LYS A 63 -1.49 -20.91 9.48
N VAL A 64 -0.27 -21.32 9.82
CA VAL A 64 0.61 -22.03 8.88
C VAL A 64 -0.12 -23.27 8.35
N GLY A 65 -0.50 -23.27 7.07
CA GLY A 65 -1.23 -24.38 6.43
C GLY A 65 -2.62 -24.02 5.91
N ASP A 66 -3.20 -22.88 6.31
CA ASP A 66 -4.45 -22.39 5.73
C ASP A 66 -4.21 -21.77 4.34
N LYS A 67 -5.25 -21.70 3.51
CA LYS A 67 -5.17 -21.22 2.11
C LYS A 67 -4.81 -19.73 2.00
N CYS A 68 -4.74 -19.00 3.11
CA CYS A 68 -4.45 -17.56 3.20
C CYS A 68 -5.30 -16.73 2.24
N GLY A 69 -6.57 -17.13 2.09
CA GLY A 69 -7.48 -16.54 1.13
C GLY A 69 -8.00 -15.19 1.63
N ASN A 70 -8.28 -15.11 2.92
CA ASN A 70 -8.70 -13.88 3.58
C ASN A 70 -7.49 -12.96 3.81
N THR A 71 -7.08 -12.29 2.73
CA THR A 71 -5.95 -11.36 2.72
C THR A 71 -6.39 -10.02 2.16
N PHE A 72 -6.06 -8.96 2.88
CA PHE A 72 -6.17 -7.59 2.40
C PHE A 72 -4.78 -7.02 2.12
N VAL A 73 -4.68 -6.15 1.12
CA VAL A 73 -3.45 -5.41 0.83
C VAL A 73 -3.77 -3.93 0.79
N TYR A 74 -3.13 -3.17 1.66
CA TYR A 74 -3.22 -1.72 1.75
C TYR A 74 -2.08 -1.11 0.94
N ILE A 75 -2.36 -0.17 0.06
CA ILE A 75 -1.38 0.41 -0.87
C ILE A 75 -1.48 1.93 -0.84
N ALA A 76 -0.36 2.60 -0.60
CA ALA A 76 -0.28 4.05 -0.54
C ALA A 76 -0.04 4.65 -1.94
N ASP A 77 -0.95 5.51 -2.39
CA ASP A 77 -0.78 6.39 -3.55
C ASP A 77 -0.22 7.74 -3.07
N VAL A 78 1.10 7.91 -3.18
CA VAL A 78 1.82 9.02 -2.54
C VAL A 78 1.53 10.35 -3.21
N THR A 79 1.29 10.38 -4.53
CA THR A 79 0.97 11.59 -5.28
C THR A 79 -0.54 11.80 -5.39
N GLY A 80 -1.33 10.72 -5.40
CA GLY A 80 -2.79 10.79 -5.41
C GLY A 80 -3.43 10.97 -4.04
N PHE A 81 -2.62 11.00 -2.97
CA PHE A 81 -3.00 11.23 -1.56
C PHE A 81 -4.14 10.31 -1.11
N ALA A 82 -3.99 9.03 -1.40
CA ALA A 82 -5.04 8.05 -1.21
C ALA A 82 -4.51 6.70 -0.76
N LEU A 83 -5.39 5.92 -0.13
CA LEU A 83 -5.14 4.54 0.22
C LEU A 83 -5.98 3.63 -0.67
N LEU A 84 -5.35 2.68 -1.33
CA LEU A 84 -6.03 1.62 -2.05
C LEU A 84 -6.11 0.42 -1.12
N VAL A 85 -7.27 -0.24 -1.11
CA VAL A 85 -7.47 -1.51 -0.42
C VAL A 85 -7.81 -2.56 -1.46
N TYR A 86 -7.05 -3.65 -1.47
CA TYR A 86 -7.31 -4.82 -2.31
C TYR A 86 -7.75 -5.99 -1.42
N ASP A 87 -8.93 -6.52 -1.71
CA ASP A 87 -9.48 -7.75 -1.15
C ASP A 87 -9.09 -8.91 -2.06
N HIS A 88 -8.18 -9.76 -1.58
CA HIS A 88 -7.66 -10.89 -2.34
C HIS A 88 -8.72 -11.96 -2.59
N GLN A 89 -9.57 -12.23 -1.61
CA GLN A 89 -10.59 -13.28 -1.67
C GLN A 89 -11.63 -12.95 -2.75
N ASN A 90 -12.08 -11.70 -2.78
CA ASN A 90 -13.10 -11.24 -3.72
C ASN A 90 -12.52 -10.70 -5.04
N THR A 91 -11.19 -10.58 -5.13
CA THR A 91 -10.49 -9.97 -6.29
C THR A 91 -11.04 -8.58 -6.63
N GLN A 92 -11.27 -7.78 -5.60
CA GLN A 92 -11.83 -6.44 -5.71
C GLN A 92 -10.93 -5.43 -5.01
N SER A 93 -11.02 -4.17 -5.42
CA SER A 93 -10.32 -3.09 -4.76
C SER A 93 -11.18 -1.84 -4.73
N TRP A 94 -10.86 -0.94 -3.82
CA TRP A 94 -11.46 0.40 -3.74
C TRP A 94 -10.43 1.41 -3.27
N LYS A 95 -10.74 2.68 -3.55
CA LYS A 95 -9.92 3.83 -3.19
C LYS A 95 -10.55 4.57 -2.02
N ILE A 96 -9.75 4.83 -0.99
CA ILE A 96 -10.10 5.62 0.18
C ILE A 96 -9.38 6.96 0.09
N SER A 97 -10.10 8.04 0.34
CA SER A 97 -9.54 9.39 0.46
C SER A 97 -9.78 9.91 1.87
N ASN A 98 -8.77 10.52 2.47
CA ASN A 98 -8.86 11.13 3.79
C ASN A 98 -7.91 12.33 3.87
N LYS A 99 -8.26 13.36 4.65
CA LYS A 99 -7.41 14.53 4.88
C LYS A 99 -6.05 14.17 5.49
N LEU A 100 -6.00 13.10 6.28
CA LEU A 100 -4.77 12.61 6.89
C LEU A 100 -3.77 12.00 5.89
N PHE A 101 -4.17 11.78 4.63
CA PHE A 101 -3.29 11.28 3.58
C PHE A 101 -2.59 12.39 2.79
N TYR A 102 -2.95 13.65 3.05
CA TYR A 102 -2.36 14.79 2.36
C TYR A 102 -0.99 15.14 2.97
N PRO A 103 -0.06 15.66 2.15
CA PRO A 103 1.14 16.32 2.65
C PRO A 103 0.78 17.62 3.37
N TYR A 104 1.66 18.08 4.25
CA TYR A 104 1.50 19.33 4.98
C TYR A 104 2.60 20.31 4.56
N PRO A 105 2.25 21.45 3.92
CA PRO A 105 3.24 22.36 3.30
C PRO A 105 4.41 22.78 4.20
N PRO A 106 4.23 23.05 5.52
CA PRO A 106 5.35 23.37 6.40
C PRO A 106 6.42 22.28 6.55
N TYR A 107 6.13 21.06 6.11
CA TYR A 107 7.02 19.90 6.20
C TYR A 107 7.37 19.31 4.83
N GLY A 108 7.17 20.07 3.75
CA GLY A 108 7.47 19.65 2.38
C GLY A 108 8.93 19.77 1.97
N THR A 109 9.72 20.61 2.65
CA THR A 109 11.13 20.81 2.34
C THR A 109 12.00 19.89 3.19
N PHE A 110 12.82 19.08 2.54
CA PHE A 110 13.77 18.16 3.16
C PHE A 110 15.18 18.70 3.02
N ASP A 111 15.97 18.58 4.08
CA ASP A 111 17.42 18.84 4.07
C ASP A 111 18.14 17.53 4.41
N ILE A 112 18.88 17.00 3.43
CA ILE A 112 19.72 15.83 3.61
C ILE A 112 21.15 16.21 3.27
N GLN A 113 22.00 16.27 4.31
CA GLN A 113 23.41 16.63 4.19
C GLN A 113 23.64 18.00 3.50
N GLY A 114 22.79 18.99 3.78
CA GLY A 114 22.88 20.34 3.21
C GLY A 114 22.25 20.46 1.82
N ASN A 115 21.72 19.38 1.25
CA ASN A 115 20.97 19.42 0.00
C ASN A 115 19.48 19.59 0.33
N MET A 116 18.95 20.76 0.00
CA MET A 116 17.54 21.07 0.17
C MET A 116 16.74 20.77 -1.09
N PHE A 117 15.61 20.09 -0.92
CA PHE A 117 14.65 19.83 -2.00
C PHE A 117 13.24 19.74 -1.45
N ASP A 118 12.26 20.09 -2.29
CA ASP A 118 10.85 19.96 -1.94
C ASP A 118 10.31 18.61 -2.42
N LEU A 119 9.59 17.93 -1.53
CA LEU A 119 8.94 16.66 -1.82
C LEU A 119 7.60 16.60 -1.10
N MET A 120 6.53 16.93 -1.80
CA MET A 120 5.17 17.03 -1.28
C MET A 120 4.40 15.71 -1.35
N ASP A 121 5.07 14.59 -1.05
CA ASP A 121 4.42 13.29 -1.06
C ASP A 121 3.49 13.13 0.15
N GLY A 122 2.30 12.60 -0.11
CA GLY A 122 1.29 12.28 0.89
C GLY A 122 1.57 10.95 1.58
N ILE A 123 0.50 10.21 1.91
CA ILE A 123 0.58 8.91 2.60
C ILE A 123 1.65 8.02 1.97
N ILE A 124 2.60 7.54 2.78
CA ILE A 124 3.70 6.69 2.32
C ILE A 124 4.02 5.59 3.33
N GLY A 125 4.06 5.90 4.63
CA GLY A 125 4.34 4.92 5.66
C GLY A 125 3.10 4.09 5.91
N LEU A 126 3.19 2.77 5.83
CA LEU A 126 2.14 1.84 6.22
C LEU A 126 2.74 0.74 7.10
N ALA A 127 2.16 0.51 8.27
CA ALA A 127 2.58 -0.57 9.17
C ALA A 127 1.37 -1.19 9.87
N LEU A 128 1.34 -2.52 9.92
CA LEU A 128 0.30 -3.26 10.63
C LEU A 128 0.79 -3.64 12.03
N SER A 129 -0.05 -3.42 13.04
CA SER A 129 0.16 -3.97 14.37
C SER A 129 0.14 -5.50 14.34
N PRO A 130 0.65 -6.17 15.39
CA PRO A 130 0.26 -7.55 15.68
C PRO A 130 -1.27 -7.71 15.72
N MET A 131 -1.74 -8.93 15.45
CA MET A 131 -3.16 -9.27 15.59
C MET A 131 -3.57 -9.14 17.06
N ASN A 132 -4.68 -8.45 17.34
CA ASN A 132 -5.24 -8.35 18.67
C ASN A 132 -6.12 -9.58 19.01
N GLU A 133 -6.60 -9.66 20.25
CA GLU A 133 -7.42 -10.79 20.74
C GLU A 133 -8.74 -10.98 19.97
N ASN A 134 -9.25 -9.93 19.33
CA ASN A 134 -10.48 -9.95 18.53
C ASN A 134 -10.24 -10.36 17.07
N GLY A 135 -9.00 -10.66 16.68
CA GLY A 135 -8.67 -10.97 15.28
C GLY A 135 -8.61 -9.75 14.37
N ASP A 136 -8.39 -8.56 14.94
CA ASP A 136 -8.20 -7.31 14.21
C ASP A 136 -6.79 -6.72 14.36
N ARG A 137 -6.43 -5.79 13.47
CA ARG A 137 -5.17 -5.04 13.50
C ARG A 137 -5.41 -3.55 13.43
N ILE A 138 -4.40 -2.81 13.86
CA ILE A 138 -4.29 -1.38 13.59
C ILE A 138 -3.37 -1.20 12.38
N LEU A 139 -3.84 -0.45 11.38
CA LEU A 139 -3.02 0.09 10.31
C LEU A 139 -2.54 1.47 10.73
N TYR A 140 -1.25 1.58 11.05
CA TYR A 140 -0.55 2.84 11.24
C TYR A 140 -0.13 3.41 9.90
N PHE A 141 -0.24 4.73 9.75
CA PHE A 141 0.16 5.42 8.53
C PHE A 141 0.55 6.88 8.77
N HIS A 142 1.38 7.41 7.87
CA HIS A 142 1.67 8.85 7.80
C HIS A 142 2.01 9.29 6.37
N SER A 143 1.82 10.59 6.13
CA SER A 143 2.31 11.26 4.92
C SER A 143 3.79 11.56 5.02
N LEU A 144 4.53 11.50 3.91
CA LEU A 144 5.96 11.80 3.89
C LEU A 144 6.24 13.23 4.37
N ALA A 145 5.55 14.20 3.78
CA ALA A 145 5.64 15.60 4.17
C ALA A 145 4.73 15.91 5.37
N SER A 146 4.89 15.19 6.48
CA SER A 146 4.11 15.40 7.71
C SER A 146 4.89 14.95 8.94
N ARG A 147 4.46 15.42 10.13
CA ARG A 147 4.94 14.94 11.44
C ARG A 147 3.87 14.16 12.21
N VAL A 148 2.73 13.87 11.58
CA VAL A 148 1.58 13.24 12.22
C VAL A 148 1.55 11.76 11.86
N GLU A 149 1.68 10.91 12.87
CA GLU A 149 1.37 9.48 12.79
C GLU A 149 -0.12 9.28 13.06
N SER A 150 -0.81 8.63 12.13
CA SER A 150 -2.24 8.33 12.20
C SER A 150 -2.46 6.82 12.21
N TRP A 151 -3.67 6.39 12.58
CA TRP A 151 -4.00 4.97 12.61
C TRP A 151 -5.49 4.72 12.40
N VAL A 152 -5.83 3.51 11.97
CA VAL A 152 -7.21 3.04 11.83
C VAL A 152 -7.30 1.55 12.16
N PRO A 153 -8.39 1.07 12.81
CA PRO A 153 -8.71 -0.35 12.84
C PRO A 153 -8.91 -0.90 11.42
N THR A 154 -8.74 -2.19 11.25
CA THR A 154 -8.79 -2.79 9.91
C THR A 154 -10.06 -3.61 9.66
N SER A 155 -10.96 -3.66 10.66
CA SER A 155 -12.34 -4.16 10.61
C SER A 155 -13.37 -3.08 10.95
#